data_AF-A0A6G3XH14-F1
#
_entry.id   AF-A0A6G3XH14-F1
#
_cell.length_a   1.000
_cell.length_b   1.000
_cell.length_c   1.000
_cell.angle_alpha   90.00
_cell.angle_beta   90.00
_cell.angle_gamma   90.00
#
_symmetry.space_group_name_H-M   'P 1'
#
loop_
_entity.id
_entity.type
_entity.pdbx_description
1 polymer ?
#
loop_
_entity_poly.entity_id
_entity_poly.type
_entity_poly.pdbx_seq_one_letter_code
_entity_poly.pdbx_strand_id
1 'polypeptide(L)'
;VPRRRACRRALAELDEAVRQVRAHHRPDPDGGDLVSLLDAAAPENPHVVHRDIRALLIAGMETSASTLAWACYELGRNPHYQQALREEADATPDSSRLQAHQLPLATAFVQEVTRLHGIPFLVRRTRHQTSQGGVQIPAGA
;
A
#
# COMPACT_ATOMS: atom_id res chain seq x y z
N VAL A 1 -26.16 -5.13 19.48
CA VAL A 1 -26.34 -4.49 18.15
C VAL A 1 -25.43 -5.15 17.11
N PRO A 2 -25.96 -5.63 15.97
CA PRO A 2 -25.22 -6.37 14.94
C PRO A 2 -23.93 -5.71 14.44
N ARG A 3 -23.91 -4.37 14.26
CA ARG A 3 -22.70 -3.60 13.86
C ARG A 3 -21.50 -3.79 14.80
N ARG A 4 -21.74 -3.96 16.11
CA ARG A 4 -20.66 -4.24 17.08
C ARG A 4 -20.10 -5.66 16.99
N ARG A 5 -20.84 -6.60 16.40
CA ARG A 5 -20.35 -7.97 16.16
C ARG A 5 -19.49 -8.04 14.90
N ALA A 6 -19.95 -7.42 13.81
CA ALA A 6 -19.20 -7.35 12.55
C ALA A 6 -17.84 -6.66 12.70
N CYS A 7 -17.80 -5.49 13.37
CA CYS A 7 -16.54 -4.79 13.65
C CYS A 7 -15.57 -5.66 14.46
N ARG A 8 -16.04 -6.30 15.54
CA ARG A 8 -15.19 -7.20 16.34
C ARG A 8 -14.63 -8.37 15.53
N ARG A 9 -15.42 -8.95 14.62
CA ARG A 9 -14.95 -10.02 13.74
C ARG A 9 -13.83 -9.53 12.80
N ALA A 10 -14.02 -8.38 12.16
CA ALA A 10 -13.01 -7.80 11.28
C ALA A 10 -11.71 -7.44 12.03
N LEU A 11 -11.81 -6.92 13.26
CA LEU A 11 -10.63 -6.68 14.10
C LEU A 11 -9.91 -7.99 14.42
N ALA A 12 -10.65 -9.05 14.76
CA ALA A 12 -10.09 -10.36 15.07
C ALA A 12 -9.41 -11.03 13.85
N GLU A 13 -10.00 -10.91 12.66
CA GLU A 13 -9.41 -11.39 11.40
C GLU A 13 -8.08 -10.67 11.10
N LEU A 14 -8.00 -9.37 11.36
CA LEU A 14 -6.79 -8.61 11.16
C LEU A 14 -5.71 -8.94 12.21
N ASP A 15 -6.10 -9.12 13.47
CA ASP A 15 -5.17 -9.55 14.52
C ASP A 15 -4.65 -10.98 14.26
N GLU A 16 -5.48 -11.86 13.68
CA GLU A 16 -5.06 -13.17 13.19
C GLU A 16 -4.01 -13.05 12.09
N ALA A 17 -4.24 -12.20 11.08
CA ALA A 17 -3.28 -11.99 10.00
C ALA A 17 -1.93 -11.47 10.52
N VAL A 18 -1.92 -10.53 11.47
CA VAL A 18 -0.67 -10.03 12.09
C VAL A 18 0.05 -11.15 12.83
N ARG A 19 -0.68 -11.99 13.57
CA ARG A 19 -0.08 -13.13 14.27
C ARG A 19 0.51 -14.14 13.30
N GLN A 20 -0.16 -14.39 12.17
CA GLN A 20 0.37 -15.25 11.11
C GLN A 20 1.63 -14.68 10.48
N VAL A 21 1.68 -13.37 10.22
CA VAL A 21 2.91 -12.71 9.73
C VAL A 21 4.06 -12.94 10.69
N ARG A 22 3.86 -12.72 12.00
CA ARG A 22 4.90 -12.97 13.01
C ARG A 22 5.27 -14.45 13.14
N ALA A 23 4.31 -15.35 13.09
CA ALA A 23 4.57 -16.79 13.26
C ALA A 23 5.36 -17.38 12.08
N HIS A 24 5.15 -16.85 10.86
CA HIS A 24 5.87 -17.27 9.66
C HIS A 24 7.07 -16.40 9.33
N HIS A 25 7.33 -15.37 10.14
CA HIS A 25 8.47 -14.48 9.93
C HIS A 25 9.76 -15.27 10.05
N ARG A 26 10.56 -15.21 8.99
CA ARG A 26 11.93 -15.71 8.96
C ARG A 26 12.81 -14.46 8.92
N PRO A 27 13.48 -14.12 10.02
CA PRO A 27 14.32 -12.93 10.08
C PRO A 27 15.33 -12.98 8.95
N ASP A 28 15.40 -11.88 8.18
CA ASP A 28 16.49 -11.69 7.26
C ASP A 28 17.80 -11.65 8.08
N PRO A 29 18.83 -12.45 7.72
CA PRO A 29 20.13 -12.41 8.40
C PRO A 29 20.73 -11.02 8.51
N ASP A 30 20.46 -10.15 7.53
CA ASP A 30 20.95 -8.77 7.48
C ASP A 30 19.99 -7.79 8.17
N GLY A 31 18.87 -8.27 8.72
CA GLY A 31 17.85 -7.46 9.41
C GLY A 31 17.07 -6.52 8.49
N GLY A 32 17.15 -6.72 7.17
CA GLY A 32 16.59 -5.83 6.15
C GLY A 32 15.08 -5.97 5.93
N ASP A 33 14.43 -6.96 6.53
CA ASP A 33 12.99 -7.15 6.38
C ASP A 33 12.18 -6.22 7.32
N LEU A 34 10.95 -5.94 6.90
CA LEU A 34 10.07 -4.99 7.58
C LEU A 34 9.80 -5.35 9.05
N VAL A 35 9.59 -6.63 9.37
CA VAL A 35 9.27 -7.04 10.75
C VAL A 35 10.49 -6.86 11.64
N SER A 36 11.67 -7.26 11.15
CA SER A 36 12.94 -7.05 11.86
C SER A 36 13.23 -5.56 12.08
N LEU A 37 12.97 -4.71 11.09
CA LEU A 37 13.14 -3.25 11.22
C LEU A 37 12.18 -2.66 12.26
N LEU A 38 10.92 -3.12 12.31
CA LEU A 38 9.95 -2.65 13.31
C LEU A 38 10.30 -3.13 14.72
N ASP A 39 10.73 -4.39 14.87
CA ASP A 39 11.20 -4.92 16.15
C ASP A 39 12.44 -4.16 16.65
N ALA A 40 13.39 -3.81 15.77
CA ALA A 40 14.54 -2.97 16.11
C ALA A 40 14.16 -1.52 16.49
N ALA A 41 13.10 -0.98 15.89
CA ALA A 41 12.61 0.37 16.20
C ALA A 41 11.84 0.45 17.53
N ALA A 42 11.29 -0.67 18.01
CA ALA A 42 10.51 -0.74 19.25
C ALA A 42 10.79 -2.02 20.06
N PRO A 43 12.07 -2.24 20.49
CA PRO A 43 12.52 -3.52 21.04
C PRO A 43 11.79 -3.93 22.32
N GLU A 44 11.40 -2.96 23.14
CA GLU A 44 10.69 -3.17 24.40
C GLU A 44 9.16 -3.01 24.27
N ASN A 45 8.63 -2.85 23.06
CA ASN A 45 7.21 -2.57 22.86
C ASN A 45 6.57 -3.42 21.73
N PRO A 46 6.35 -4.72 21.98
CA PRO A 46 5.74 -5.63 20.99
C PRO A 46 4.35 -5.17 20.52
N HIS A 47 3.61 -4.46 21.37
CA HIS A 47 2.30 -3.91 21.03
C HIS A 47 2.38 -2.82 19.96
N VAL A 48 3.42 -1.98 19.99
CA VAL A 48 3.66 -0.97 18.93
C VAL A 48 3.94 -1.66 17.61
N VAL A 49 4.82 -2.67 17.59
CA VAL A 49 5.13 -3.41 16.36
C VAL A 49 3.89 -4.11 15.80
N HIS A 50 3.09 -4.76 16.65
CA HIS A 50 1.84 -5.39 16.23
C HIS A 50 0.87 -4.37 15.59
N ARG A 51 0.73 -3.19 16.21
CA ARG A 51 -0.10 -2.11 15.67
C ARG A 51 0.43 -1.58 14.33
N ASP A 52 1.74 -1.49 14.18
CA ASP A 52 2.35 -0.92 12.98
C ASP A 52 2.31 -1.91 11.81
N ILE A 53 2.54 -3.22 12.04
CA ILE A 53 2.27 -4.28 11.05
C ILE A 53 0.81 -4.21 10.60
N ARG A 54 -0.11 -4.09 11.56
CA ARG A 54 -1.54 -3.98 11.29
C ARG A 54 -1.87 -2.77 10.41
N ALA A 55 -1.28 -1.61 10.70
CA ALA A 55 -1.48 -0.40 9.92
C ALA A 55 -0.97 -0.57 8.48
N LEU A 56 0.19 -1.20 8.31
CA LEU A 56 0.80 -1.45 7.00
C LEU A 56 -0.03 -2.43 6.16
N LEU A 57 -0.57 -3.49 6.77
CA LEU A 57 -1.49 -4.42 6.09
C LEU A 57 -2.70 -3.65 5.55
N ILE A 58 -3.37 -2.86 6.38
CA ILE A 58 -4.55 -2.08 5.92
C ILE A 58 -4.16 -1.13 4.79
N ALA A 59 -3.07 -0.38 4.97
CA ALA A 59 -2.65 0.64 4.01
C ALA A 59 -2.28 0.04 2.63
N GLY A 60 -1.61 -1.11 2.62
CA GLY A 60 -1.09 -1.74 1.40
C GLY A 60 -2.09 -2.64 0.67
N MET A 61 -2.98 -3.33 1.40
CA MET A 61 -3.87 -4.35 0.81
C MET A 61 -4.93 -3.73 -0.10
N GLU A 62 -5.76 -2.82 0.43
CA GLU A 62 -6.93 -2.34 -0.30
C GLU A 62 -6.54 -1.41 -1.46
N THR A 63 -5.53 -0.55 -1.25
CA THR A 63 -5.03 0.37 -2.27
C THR A 63 -4.43 -0.37 -3.46
N SER A 64 -3.51 -1.31 -3.21
CA SER A 64 -2.84 -2.06 -4.26
C SER A 64 -3.80 -3.00 -5.00
N ALA A 65 -4.71 -3.66 -4.28
CA ALA A 65 -5.73 -4.51 -4.89
C ALA A 65 -6.65 -3.71 -5.82
N SER A 66 -7.09 -2.52 -5.39
CA SER A 66 -7.89 -1.61 -6.20
C SER A 66 -7.13 -1.16 -7.46
N THR A 67 -5.87 -0.75 -7.31
CA THR A 67 -5.02 -0.37 -8.45
C THR A 67 -4.86 -1.52 -9.45
N LEU A 68 -4.64 -2.75 -8.99
CA LEU A 68 -4.53 -3.92 -9.86
C LEU A 68 -5.86 -4.23 -10.57
N ALA A 69 -6.99 -4.10 -9.89
CA ALA A 69 -8.30 -4.30 -10.51
C ALA A 69 -8.54 -3.29 -11.65
N TRP A 70 -8.21 -2.01 -11.43
CA TRP A 70 -8.30 -0.97 -12.46
C TRP A 70 -7.29 -1.17 -13.58
N ALA A 71 -6.07 -1.62 -13.26
CA ALA A 71 -5.08 -1.99 -14.27
C ALA A 71 -5.61 -3.07 -15.22
N CYS A 72 -6.19 -4.16 -14.67
CA CYS A 72 -6.83 -5.21 -15.47
C CYS A 72 -7.97 -4.67 -16.35
N TYR A 73 -8.78 -3.77 -15.80
CA TYR A 73 -9.85 -3.11 -16.55
C TYR A 73 -9.31 -2.28 -17.73
N GLU A 74 -8.27 -1.47 -17.51
CA GLU A 74 -7.65 -0.65 -18.57
C GLU A 74 -6.95 -1.51 -19.63
N LEU A 75 -6.30 -2.62 -19.24
CA LEU A 75 -5.70 -3.56 -20.19
C LEU A 75 -6.76 -4.19 -21.10
N GLY A 76 -7.90 -4.61 -20.54
CA GLY A 76 -9.01 -5.16 -21.32
C GLY A 76 -9.60 -4.17 -22.34
N ARG A 77 -9.50 -2.86 -22.06
CA ARG A 77 -9.95 -1.80 -22.96
C ARG A 77 -8.87 -1.35 -23.95
N ASN A 78 -7.60 -1.59 -23.64
CA ASN A 78 -6.46 -1.17 -24.44
C ASN A 78 -5.51 -2.35 -24.73
N PRO A 79 -5.90 -3.29 -25.62
CA PRO A 79 -5.11 -4.50 -25.88
C PRO A 79 -3.68 -4.24 -26.39
N HIS A 80 -3.45 -3.10 -27.04
CA HIS A 80 -2.11 -2.71 -27.49
C HIS A 80 -1.14 -2.47 -26.33
N TYR A 81 -1.60 -1.88 -25.21
CA TYR A 81 -0.78 -1.76 -24.00
C TYR A 81 -0.52 -3.12 -23.36
N GLN A 82 -1.49 -4.04 -23.38
CA GLN A 82 -1.27 -5.39 -22.88
C GLN A 82 -0.17 -6.11 -23.65
N GLN A 83 -0.14 -5.98 -24.98
CA GLN A 83 0.91 -6.55 -25.81
C GLN A 83 2.27 -5.89 -25.52
N ALA A 84 2.34 -4.56 -25.51
CA ALA A 84 3.58 -3.82 -25.27
C ALA A 84 4.18 -4.09 -23.88
N LEU A 85 3.34 -4.20 -22.85
CA LEU A 85 3.79 -4.55 -21.48
C LEU A 85 4.33 -5.98 -21.39
N ARG A 86 3.74 -6.91 -22.14
CA ARG A 86 4.25 -8.28 -22.22
C ARG A 86 5.61 -8.31 -22.91
N GLU A 87 5.77 -7.58 -24.01
CA GLU A 87 7.05 -7.44 -24.71
C GLU A 87 8.14 -6.83 -23.81
N GLU A 88 7.81 -5.79 -23.02
CA GLU A 88 8.75 -5.22 -22.03
C GLU A 88 9.15 -6.24 -20.96
N ALA A 89 8.19 -7.02 -20.45
CA ALA A 89 8.46 -8.06 -19.46
C ALA A 89 9.33 -9.18 -20.04
N ASP A 90 9.04 -9.65 -21.26
CA ASP A 90 9.77 -10.73 -21.94
C ASP A 90 11.19 -10.31 -22.33
N ALA A 91 11.41 -9.03 -22.62
CA ALA A 91 12.73 -8.48 -22.91
C ALA A 91 13.62 -8.32 -21.66
N THR A 92 13.07 -8.49 -20.45
CA THR A 92 13.82 -8.28 -19.21
C THR A 92 14.57 -9.56 -18.80
N PRO A 93 15.92 -9.56 -18.80
CA PRO A 93 16.72 -10.78 -18.67
C PRO A 93 16.74 -11.41 -17.26
N ASP A 94 16.39 -10.66 -16.21
CA ASP A 94 16.31 -11.17 -14.84
C ASP A 94 15.02 -10.69 -14.16
N SER A 95 14.07 -11.62 -13.98
CA SER A 95 12.81 -11.36 -13.30
C SER A 95 12.88 -11.59 -11.78
N SER A 96 14.00 -12.08 -11.25
CA SER A 96 14.15 -12.42 -9.83
C SER A 96 14.20 -11.19 -8.93
N ARG A 97 14.70 -10.06 -9.45
CA ARG A 97 14.81 -8.77 -8.74
C ARG A 97 14.56 -7.58 -9.67
N LEU A 98 13.32 -7.46 -10.13
CA LEU A 98 12.88 -6.34 -10.95
C LEU A 98 12.86 -5.03 -10.16
N GLN A 99 13.45 -4.00 -10.75
CA GLN A 99 13.40 -2.61 -10.29
C GLN A 99 12.54 -1.80 -11.25
N ALA A 100 11.81 -0.80 -10.74
CA ALA A 100 10.89 -0.01 -11.56
C ALA A 100 11.55 0.65 -12.79
N HIS A 101 12.82 1.07 -12.67
CA HIS A 101 13.56 1.67 -13.79
C HIS A 101 13.85 0.69 -14.93
N GLN A 102 13.74 -0.62 -14.70
CA GLN A 102 13.89 -1.66 -15.73
C GLN A 102 12.59 -1.90 -16.50
N LEU A 103 11.45 -1.39 -16.00
CA LEU A 103 10.13 -1.53 -16.59
C LEU A 103 9.46 -0.16 -16.76
N PRO A 104 10.03 0.73 -17.58
CA PRO A 104 9.53 2.10 -17.73
C PRO A 104 8.07 2.16 -18.22
N LEU A 105 7.66 1.27 -19.13
CA LEU A 105 6.29 1.23 -19.63
C LEU A 105 5.33 0.71 -18.55
N ALA A 106 5.66 -0.37 -17.84
CA ALA A 106 4.84 -0.86 -16.74
C ALA A 106 4.70 0.17 -15.62
N THR A 107 5.80 0.86 -15.30
CA THR A 107 5.80 1.96 -14.33
C THR A 107 4.88 3.10 -14.77
N ALA A 108 5.01 3.56 -16.02
CA ALA A 108 4.15 4.60 -16.58
C ALA A 108 2.67 4.16 -16.64
N PHE A 109 2.41 2.90 -16.97
CA PHE A 109 1.06 2.35 -17.01
C PHE A 109 0.40 2.35 -15.63
N VAL A 110 1.10 1.87 -14.59
CA VAL A 110 0.58 1.91 -13.21
C VAL A 110 0.34 3.36 -12.76
N GLN A 111 1.26 4.28 -13.09
CA GLN A 111 1.08 5.70 -12.81
C GLN A 111 -0.18 6.24 -13.48
N GLU A 112 -0.43 5.92 -14.74
CA GLU A 112 -1.62 6.37 -15.46
C GLU A 112 -2.92 5.77 -14.88
N VAL A 113 -2.90 4.48 -14.50
CA VAL A 113 -4.02 3.86 -13.79
C VAL A 113 -4.31 4.59 -12.48
N THR A 114 -3.29 4.91 -11.69
CA THR A 114 -3.47 5.66 -10.44
C THR A 114 -3.86 7.12 -10.66
N ARG A 115 -3.47 7.74 -11.78
CA ARG A 115 -3.92 9.08 -12.17
C ARG A 115 -5.43 9.11 -12.46
N LEU A 116 -5.94 8.05 -13.09
CA LEU A 116 -7.35 7.92 -13.46
C LEU A 116 -8.23 7.43 -12.31
N HIS A 117 -7.74 6.48 -11.51
CA HIS A 117 -8.54 5.69 -10.56
C HIS A 117 -8.02 5.71 -9.11
N GLY A 118 -7.05 6.58 -8.80
CA GLY A 118 -6.45 6.69 -7.47
C GLY A 118 -7.39 7.30 -6.41
N ILE A 119 -6.89 7.41 -5.17
CA ILE A 119 -7.65 8.00 -4.07
C ILE A 119 -7.93 9.48 -4.38
N PRO A 120 -9.20 9.90 -4.46
CA PRO A 120 -9.54 11.24 -4.96
C PRO A 120 -9.34 12.36 -3.93
N PHE A 121 -9.19 12.03 -2.64
CA PHE A 121 -9.02 13.04 -1.59
C PHE A 121 -8.18 12.55 -0.42
N LEU A 122 -7.47 13.48 0.20
CA LEU A 122 -6.82 13.31 1.50
C LEU A 122 -7.40 14.35 2.45
N VAL A 123 -8.05 13.90 3.51
CA VAL A 123 -8.61 14.80 4.51
C VAL A 123 -7.49 15.26 5.46
N ARG A 124 -7.49 16.56 5.76
CA ARG A 124 -6.60 17.20 6.72
C ARG A 124 -7.43 18.12 7.60
N ARG A 125 -6.96 18.31 8.84
CA ARG A 125 -7.51 19.30 9.76
C ARG A 125 -6.40 20.28 10.13
N THR A 126 -6.67 21.58 10.02
CA THR A 126 -5.65 22.60 10.34
C THR A 126 -5.42 22.64 11.86
N ARG A 127 -4.15 22.64 12.29
CA ARG A 127 -3.79 22.80 13.71
C ARG A 127 -3.72 24.27 14.15
N HIS A 128 -3.39 25.15 13.22
CA HIS A 128 -3.27 26.59 13.40
C HIS A 128 -3.88 27.29 12.17
N GLN A 129 -4.19 28.58 12.31
CA GLN A 129 -4.59 29.38 11.15
C GLN A 129 -3.47 29.35 10.11
N THR A 130 -3.83 29.13 8.85
CA THR A 130 -2.90 29.08 7.72
C THR A 130 -3.51 29.79 6.50
N SER A 131 -2.75 29.93 5.42
CA SER A 131 -3.28 30.40 4.15
C SER A 131 -2.88 29.48 3.01
N GLN A 132 -3.80 29.29 2.05
CA GLN A 132 -3.54 28.53 0.83
C GLN A 132 -4.20 29.23 -0.35
N GLY A 133 -3.42 29.50 -1.41
CA GLY A 133 -3.93 30.22 -2.59
C GLY A 133 -4.50 31.62 -2.27
N GLY A 134 -3.99 32.29 -1.24
CA GLY A 134 -4.50 33.59 -0.78
C GLY A 134 -5.73 33.54 0.11
N VAL A 135 -6.32 32.36 0.35
CA VAL A 135 -7.46 32.18 1.26
C VAL A 135 -6.96 31.87 2.66
N GLN A 136 -7.47 32.57 3.67
CA GLN A 136 -7.21 32.29 5.08
C GLN A 136 -8.06 31.11 5.55
N ILE A 137 -7.41 30.10 6.13
CA ILE A 137 -8.04 28.88 6.66
C ILE A 137 -7.88 28.89 8.18
N PRO A 138 -8.98 28.95 8.96
CA PRO A 138 -8.89 29.01 10.42
C PRO A 138 -8.36 27.70 11.00
N ALA A 139 -7.89 27.74 12.25
CA ALA A 139 -7.53 26.54 12.99
C ALA A 139 -8.77 25.66 13.20
N GLY A 140 -8.61 24.35 13.02
CA GLY A 140 -9.64 23.35 13.27
C GLY A 140 -10.62 23.10 12.12
N ALA A 141 -10.48 23.81 10.99
CA ALA A 141 -11.19 23.57 9.74
C ALA A 141 -10.82 22.21 9.11
#